data_AF-R9JXM6-F1
#
_entry.id   AF-R9JXM6-F1
#
_cell.length_a   1.000
_cell.length_b   1.000
_cell.length_c   1.000
_cell.angle_alpha   90.00
_cell.angle_beta   90.00
_cell.angle_gamma   90.00
#
_symmetry.space_group_name_H-M   'P 1'
#
loop_
_entity.id
_entity.type
_entity.pdbx_description
1 polymer ?
#
loop_
_entity_poly.entity_id
_entity_poly.type
_entity_poly.pdbx_seq_one_letter_code
_entity_poly.pdbx_strand_id
1 'polypeptide(L)'
;MFWGKCDKAICCIEKELEHCGECSDMPCQKLRDLFDDPEHGDHGARLRNLKNWKDGICTYEKLGNTAQEKAKNLKAIDNTND
;
A
#
# COMPACT_ATOMS: atom_id res chain seq x y z
N MET A 1 -5.54 7.17 18.02
CA MET A 1 -5.75 5.71 17.88
C MET A 1 -4.40 5.07 17.60
N PHE A 2 -3.90 4.22 18.50
CA PHE A 2 -2.63 3.51 18.35
C PHE A 2 -2.92 2.10 17.84
N TRP A 3 -2.42 1.76 16.66
CA TRP A 3 -2.69 0.49 15.97
C TRP A 3 -1.73 -0.64 16.35
N GLY A 4 -0.93 -0.46 17.42
CA GLY A 4 0.01 -1.47 17.90
C GLY A 4 1.33 -1.52 17.12
N LYS A 5 2.05 -2.63 17.30
CA LYS A 5 3.31 -2.92 16.60
C LYS A 5 3.02 -3.39 15.17
N CYS A 6 3.65 -2.76 14.18
CA CYS A 6 3.59 -3.20 12.80
C CYS A 6 4.62 -4.30 12.54
N ASP A 7 4.17 -5.51 12.20
CA ASP A 7 5.05 -6.65 11.94
C ASP A 7 5.94 -6.46 10.70
N LYS A 8 5.51 -5.62 9.73
CA LYS A 8 6.31 -5.27 8.54
C LYS A 8 7.44 -4.31 8.90
N ALA A 9 7.15 -3.31 9.75
CA ALA A 9 8.15 -2.38 10.24
C ALA A 9 9.22 -3.13 11.07
N ILE A 10 8.79 -4.01 11.99
CA ILE A 10 9.70 -4.87 12.76
C ILE A 10 10.57 -5.72 11.82
N CYS A 11 9.96 -6.36 10.82
CA CYS A 11 10.71 -7.16 9.85
C CYS A 11 11.78 -6.37 9.09
N CYS A 12 11.54 -5.10 8.74
CA CYS A 12 12.58 -4.26 8.11
C CYS A 12 13.69 -3.91 9.09
N ILE A 13 13.32 -3.48 10.31
CA ILE A 13 14.28 -3.08 11.35
C ILE A 13 15.22 -4.25 11.71
N GLU A 14 14.68 -5.45 11.93
CA GLU A 14 15.46 -6.65 12.25
C GLU A 14 16.40 -7.08 11.11
N LYS A 15 16.06 -6.73 9.86
CA LYS A 15 16.88 -7.00 8.67
C LYS A 15 17.77 -5.81 8.27
N GLU A 16 17.76 -4.73 9.04
CA GLU A 16 18.48 -3.48 8.75
C GLU A 16 18.13 -2.89 7.37
N LEU A 17 16.87 -3.01 6.96
CA LEU A 17 16.34 -2.45 5.71
C LEU A 17 15.60 -1.14 5.99
N GLU A 18 15.79 -0.13 5.15
CA GLU A 18 15.06 1.14 5.24
C GLU A 18 13.57 0.94 4.90
N HIS A 19 13.29 0.12 3.89
CA HIS A 19 11.94 -0.20 3.47
C HIS A 19 11.82 -1.59 2.85
N CYS A 20 10.60 -2.12 2.81
CA CYS A 20 10.31 -3.47 2.32
C CYS A 20 10.82 -3.74 0.89
N GLY A 21 10.96 -2.70 0.04
CA GLY A 21 11.49 -2.82 -1.31
C GLY A 21 12.94 -3.33 -1.38
N GLU A 22 13.74 -3.12 -0.34
CA GLU A 22 15.14 -3.57 -0.29
C GLU A 22 15.25 -5.07 0.02
N CYS A 23 14.17 -5.71 0.49
CA CYS A 23 14.18 -7.11 0.86
C CYS A 23 14.53 -8.01 -0.34
N SER A 24 15.48 -8.93 -0.16
CA SER A 24 15.87 -9.92 -1.18
C SER A 24 14.71 -10.78 -1.66
N ASP A 25 13.74 -11.03 -0.78
CA ASP A 25 12.62 -11.93 -1.02
C ASP A 25 11.37 -11.18 -1.54
N MET A 26 11.51 -9.92 -1.97
CA MET A 26 10.40 -9.06 -2.37
C MET A 26 9.72 -9.53 -3.68
N PRO A 27 8.39 -9.71 -3.74
CA PRO A 27 7.43 -9.62 -2.62
C PRO A 27 7.55 -10.82 -1.69
N CYS A 28 7.73 -10.59 -0.39
CA CYS A 28 7.72 -11.68 0.58
C CYS A 28 6.28 -12.06 0.94
N GLN A 29 6.09 -13.20 1.62
CA GLN A 29 4.74 -13.67 1.95
C GLN A 29 3.94 -12.65 2.76
N LYS A 30 4.57 -11.98 3.73
CA LYS A 30 3.95 -10.91 4.54
C LYS A 30 3.36 -9.76 3.72
N LEU A 31 3.93 -9.46 2.56
CA LEU A 31 3.45 -8.39 1.67
C LEU A 31 2.39 -8.88 0.70
N ARG A 32 2.50 -10.14 0.24
CA ARG A 32 1.39 -10.79 -0.48
C ARG A 32 0.15 -10.81 0.39
N ASP A 33 0.25 -11.31 1.62
CA ASP A 33 -0.88 -11.38 2.57
C ASP A 33 -1.47 -9.99 2.88
N LEU A 34 -0.67 -8.93 2.76
CA LEU A 34 -1.11 -7.56 3.06
C LEU A 34 -1.84 -6.90 1.87
N PHE A 35 -1.43 -7.19 0.63
CA PHE A 35 -1.89 -6.45 -0.56
C PHE A 35 -2.74 -7.29 -1.51
N ASP A 36 -2.66 -8.61 -1.44
CA ASP A 36 -3.34 -9.56 -2.30
C ASP A 36 -4.72 -9.92 -1.74
N ASP A 37 -5.53 -8.89 -1.48
CA ASP A 37 -6.95 -9.04 -1.16
C ASP A 37 -7.81 -8.68 -2.39
N PRO A 38 -8.70 -9.56 -2.87
CA PRO A 38 -9.49 -9.30 -4.07
C PRO A 38 -10.44 -8.09 -3.97
N GLU A 39 -10.90 -7.73 -2.77
CA GLU A 39 -11.90 -6.67 -2.54
C GLU A 39 -11.27 -5.36 -2.04
N HIS A 40 -10.23 -5.48 -1.22
CA HIS A 40 -9.59 -4.40 -0.49
C HIS A 40 -8.12 -4.20 -0.87
N GLY A 41 -7.56 -5.08 -1.70
CA GLY A 41 -6.21 -4.95 -2.24
C GLY A 41 -6.08 -3.83 -3.27
N ASP A 42 -4.85 -3.60 -3.72
CA ASP A 42 -4.51 -2.52 -4.64
C ASP A 42 -3.99 -3.02 -6.00
N HIS A 43 -4.32 -4.27 -6.34
CA HIS A 43 -3.85 -4.95 -7.55
C HIS A 43 -2.32 -4.85 -7.74
N GLY A 44 -1.58 -4.85 -6.63
CA GLY A 44 -0.13 -4.80 -6.59
C GLY A 44 0.48 -3.41 -6.79
N ALA A 45 -0.28 -2.33 -6.72
CA ALA A 45 0.24 -0.96 -6.87
C ALA A 45 1.33 -0.65 -5.84
N ARG A 46 1.13 -1.02 -4.56
CA ARG A 46 2.17 -0.86 -3.53
C ARG A 46 3.42 -1.70 -3.80
N LEU A 47 3.26 -2.90 -4.35
CA LEU A 47 4.40 -3.75 -4.71
C LEU A 47 5.24 -3.13 -5.83
N ARG A 48 4.59 -2.52 -6.83
CA ARG A 48 5.28 -1.77 -7.91
C ARG A 48 5.98 -0.54 -7.36
N ASN A 49 5.32 0.23 -6.50
CA ASN A 49 5.92 1.42 -5.87
C ASN A 49 7.13 1.07 -5.00
N LEU A 50 7.11 -0.04 -4.26
CA LEU A 50 8.26 -0.51 -3.48
C LEU A 50 9.46 -0.88 -4.38
N LYS A 51 9.22 -1.46 -5.56
CA LYS A 51 10.28 -1.74 -6.54
C LYS A 51 10.88 -0.44 -7.10
N ASN A 52 10.03 0.50 -7.50
CA ASN A 52 10.48 1.81 -7.96
C ASN A 52 11.34 2.51 -6.92
N TRP A 53 10.92 2.49 -5.65
CA TRP A 53 11.66 3.13 -4.57
C TRP A 53 13.03 2.48 -4.36
N LYS A 54 13.12 1.15 -4.40
CA LYS A 54 14.41 0.43 -4.39
C LYS A 54 15.34 0.89 -5.52
N ASP A 55 14.78 1.15 -6.70
CA ASP A 55 15.51 1.58 -7.88
C ASP A 55 15.79 3.11 -7.90
N GLY A 56 15.49 3.83 -6.81
CA GLY A 56 15.68 5.28 -6.70
C GLY A 56 14.68 6.12 -7.49
N ILE A 57 13.59 5.51 -7.97
CA ILE A 57 12.54 6.18 -8.73
C ILE A 57 11.50 6.75 -7.76
N CYS A 58 11.49 8.08 -7.61
CA CYS A 58 10.57 8.79 -6.71
C CYS A 58 9.16 9.03 -7.31
N THR A 59 8.85 8.46 -8.47
CA THR A 59 7.50 8.47 -9.04
C THR A 59 6.73 7.24 -8.58
N TYR A 60 5.45 7.42 -8.26
CA TYR A 60 4.60 6.35 -7.70
C TYR A 60 3.27 6.27 -8.43
N GLU A 61 2.76 5.05 -8.56
CA GLU A 61 1.39 4.80 -8.95
C GLU A 61 0.45 5.24 -7.83
N LYS A 62 -0.49 6.11 -8.16
CA LYS A 62 -1.50 6.58 -7.24
C LYS A 62 -2.36 5.41 -6.77
N LEU A 63 -2.45 5.23 -5.46
CA LEU A 63 -3.30 4.21 -4.86
C LEU A 63 -4.77 4.62 -5.05
N GLY A 64 -5.52 3.76 -5.73
CA GLY A 64 -6.97 3.79 -5.76
C GLY A 64 -7.49 2.52 -5.13
N ASN A 65 -8.48 2.61 -4.26
CA ASN A 65 -9.30 1.46 -3.92
C ASN A 65 -10.77 1.77 -4.18
N THR A 66 -11.53 0.72 -4.46
CA THR A 66 -12.95 0.80 -4.83
C THR A 66 -13.77 1.52 -3.75
N ALA A 67 -13.38 1.38 -2.48
CA ALA A 67 -14.03 2.07 -1.36
C ALA A 67 -13.80 3.58 -1.38
N GLN A 68 -12.59 4.05 -1.72
CA GLN A 68 -12.25 5.47 -1.87
C GLN A 68 -13.01 6.09 -3.05
N GLU A 69 -13.12 5.38 -4.17
CA GLU A 69 -13.89 5.87 -5.32
C GLU A 69 -15.40 5.91 -5.01
N LYS A 70 -15.95 4.89 -4.35
CA LYS A 70 -17.33 4.91 -3.84
C LYS A 70 -17.57 6.09 -2.89
N ALA A 71 -16.65 6.33 -1.95
CA ALA A 71 -16.74 7.44 -1.00
C ALA A 71 -16.68 8.82 -1.69
N LYS A 72 -15.86 8.98 -2.74
CA LYS A 72 -15.84 10.21 -3.54
C LYS A 72 -17.16 10.42 -4.28
N ASN A 73 -17.70 9.36 -4.88
CA ASN A 73 -18.95 9.44 -5.63
C ASN A 73 -20.13 9.78 -4.72
N LEU A 74 -20.18 9.23 -3.50
CA LEU A 74 -21.18 9.61 -2.48
C LEU A 74 -21.09 11.11 -2.15
N LYS A 75 -19.88 11.61 -1.85
CA LYS A 75 -19.66 13.04 -1.57
C LYS A 75 -19.99 13.95 -2.75
N ALA A 76 -19.80 13.49 -3.98
CA ALA A 76 -20.14 14.26 -5.18
C ALA A 76 -21.67 14.45 -5.32
N ILE A 77 -22.46 13.43 -4.95
CA ILE A 77 -23.92 13.48 -4.96
C ILE A 77 -24.44 14.44 -3.88
N ASP A 78 -23.84 14.42 -2.69
CA ASP A 78 -24.24 15.30 -1.58
C ASP A 78 -24.03 16.80 -1.91
N ASN A 79 -23.03 17.14 -2.73
CA ASN A 79 -22.72 18.51 -3.14
C ASN A 79 -23.54 19.03 -4.34
N THR A 80 -24.37 18.18 -4.96
CA THR A 80 -25.22 18.55 -6.10
C THR A 80 -26.69 18.74 -5.74
N ASN A 81 -27.05 18.55 -4.47
CA ASN A 81 -28.42 18.68 -3.96
C ASN A 81 -28.67 20.00 -3.18
N ASP A 82 -27.83 21.02 -3.39
CA ASP A 82 -27.95 22.37 -2.80
C ASP A 82 -28.19 23.42 -3.90
#